data_AF-A0A6L7MGQ5-F1
#
_entry.id   AF-A0A6L7MGQ5-F1
#
_cell.length_a   1.000
_cell.length_b   1.000
_cell.length_c   1.000
_cell.angle_alpha   90.00
_cell.angle_beta   90.00
_cell.angle_gamma   90.00
#
_symmetry.space_group_name_H-M   'P 1'
#
loop_
_entity.id
_entity.type
_entity.pdbx_description
1 polymer ?
#
loop_
_entity_poly.entity_id
_entity_poly.type
_entity_poly.pdbx_seq_one_letter_code
_entity_poly.pdbx_strand_id
1 'polypeptide(L)'
;MIKAGARYVTPAGAELIVTKGGDGVLSDGEIGLQEKGAGSGFDDGYDPGDDVQTINLGRRYQSEDGSVTVLVTKAGQCDLRYNGEAMEVQQPRKLPSSD
;
A
#
# COMPACT_ATOMS: atom_id res chain seq x y z
N MET A 1 8.29 8.63 8.64
CA MET A 1 9.21 7.64 8.06
C MET A 1 8.62 6.26 8.15
N ILE A 2 8.27 5.70 7.00
CA ILE A 2 7.80 4.32 6.81
C ILE A 2 9.01 3.38 6.80
N LYS A 3 8.99 2.35 7.64
CA LYS A 3 10.11 1.40 7.77
C LYS A 3 9.87 0.14 6.94
N ALA A 4 10.91 -0.40 6.33
CA ALA A 4 10.86 -1.74 5.75
C ALA A 4 10.50 -2.78 6.82
N GLY A 5 9.65 -3.75 6.48
CA GLY A 5 9.10 -4.74 7.39
C GLY A 5 7.89 -4.28 8.18
N ALA A 6 7.57 -2.97 8.22
CA ALA A 6 6.35 -2.48 8.83
C ALA A 6 5.12 -3.06 8.12
N ARG A 7 4.08 -3.38 8.90
CA ARG A 7 2.83 -3.94 8.40
C ARG A 7 1.74 -2.93 8.61
N TYR A 8 0.95 -2.67 7.59
CA TYR A 8 -0.17 -1.75 7.63
C TYR A 8 -1.48 -2.50 7.35
N VAL A 9 -2.56 -1.97 7.93
CA VAL A 9 -3.93 -2.34 7.63
C VAL A 9 -4.60 -1.15 6.92
N THR A 10 -5.60 -1.43 6.08
CA THR A 10 -6.48 -0.42 5.48
C THR A 10 -7.86 -0.44 6.16
N PRO A 11 -8.68 0.62 6.03
CA PRO A 11 -10.04 0.64 6.58
C PRO A 11 -10.92 -0.51 6.05
N ALA A 12 -10.80 -0.83 4.76
CA ALA A 12 -11.51 -1.96 4.15
C ALA A 12 -10.88 -3.34 4.47
N GLY A 13 -9.88 -3.38 5.36
CA GLY A 13 -9.32 -4.61 5.92
C GLY A 13 -8.29 -5.33 5.04
N ALA A 14 -7.76 -4.67 4.01
CA ALA A 14 -6.57 -5.14 3.30
C ALA A 14 -5.33 -5.01 4.19
N GLU A 15 -4.31 -5.83 3.92
CA GLU A 15 -3.05 -5.79 4.66
C GLU A 15 -1.86 -5.76 3.71
N LEU A 16 -0.84 -5.01 4.11
CA LEU A 16 0.40 -4.86 3.36
C LEU A 16 1.62 -4.86 4.27
N ILE A 17 2.73 -5.33 3.73
CA ILE A 17 4.05 -5.22 4.34
C ILE A 17 4.94 -4.35 3.46
N VAL A 18 5.65 -3.42 4.08
CA VAL A 18 6.61 -2.56 3.41
C VAL A 18 7.85 -3.39 3.05
N THR A 19 8.21 -3.45 1.78
CA THR A 19 9.44 -4.12 1.30
C THR A 19 10.58 -3.13 1.06
N LYS A 20 10.27 -1.85 0.83
CA LYS A 20 11.22 -0.73 0.77
C LYS A 20 10.58 0.48 1.47
N GLY A 21 11.26 1.04 2.47
CA GLY A 21 10.77 2.18 3.26
C GLY A 21 11.17 3.54 2.67
N GLY A 22 10.55 4.61 3.18
CA GLY A 22 10.71 5.99 2.71
C GLY A 22 10.13 7.01 3.70
N ASP A 23 10.27 8.30 3.41
CA ASP A 23 9.96 9.37 4.38
C ASP A 23 8.52 9.90 4.35
N GLY A 24 7.67 9.38 3.45
CA GLY A 24 6.29 9.80 3.30
C GLY A 24 5.26 9.07 4.17
N VAL A 25 4.01 9.13 3.73
CA VAL A 25 2.82 8.54 4.37
C VAL A 25 2.07 7.67 3.36
N LEU A 26 1.59 6.51 3.81
CA LEU A 26 0.68 5.65 3.04
C LEU A 26 -0.76 5.95 3.42
N SER A 27 -1.66 6.00 2.44
CA SER A 27 -3.09 6.18 2.66
C SER A 27 -3.94 5.30 1.75
N ASP A 28 -5.19 5.11 2.17
CA ASP A 28 -6.32 4.62 1.38
C ASP A 28 -7.19 5.85 1.06
N GLY A 29 -7.04 6.40 -0.15
CA GLY A 29 -7.53 7.74 -0.49
C GLY A 29 -6.91 8.80 0.43
N GLU A 30 -7.76 9.52 1.17
CA GLU A 30 -7.34 10.54 2.14
C GLU A 30 -7.07 9.97 3.55
N ILE A 31 -7.35 8.69 3.79
CA ILE A 31 -7.27 8.07 5.12
C ILE A 31 -5.92 7.39 5.30
N GLY A 32 -5.13 7.89 6.26
CA GLY A 32 -3.82 7.33 6.58
C GLY A 32 -3.90 5.87 7.04
N LEU A 33 -3.06 5.02 6.46
CA LEU A 33 -2.96 3.62 6.86
C LEU A 33 -2.44 3.49 8.29
N GLN A 34 -2.94 2.49 9.02
CA GLN A 34 -2.54 2.24 10.40
C GLN A 34 -1.55 1.07 10.46
N GLU A 35 -0.52 1.19 11.30
CA GLU A 35 0.35 0.05 11.57
C GLU A 35 -0.44 -1.07 12.26
N LYS A 36 -0.29 -2.30 11.76
CA LYS A 36 -1.01 -3.46 12.26
C LYS A 36 -0.66 -3.69 13.72
N GLY A 37 -1.65 -3.61 14.60
CA GLY A 37 -1.49 -3.78 16.05
C GLY A 37 -1.33 -2.48 16.84
N ALA A 38 -1.37 -1.30 16.18
CA ALA A 38 -1.32 0.00 16.86
C ALA A 38 -2.59 0.32 17.68
N GLY A 39 -3.68 -0.42 17.50
CA GLY A 39 -4.89 -0.33 18.35
C GLY A 39 -5.77 0.90 18.13
N SER A 40 -5.40 1.80 17.21
CA SER A 40 -6.11 3.05 16.90
C SER A 40 -7.38 2.87 16.06
N GLY A 41 -7.51 1.79 15.30
CA GLY A 41 -8.65 1.58 14.41
C GLY A 41 -8.74 2.62 13.28
N PHE A 42 -9.87 2.65 12.59
CA PHE A 42 -10.21 3.69 11.61
C PHE A 42 -11.50 4.36 12.06
N ASP A 43 -11.65 5.65 11.75
CA ASP A 43 -12.90 6.35 12.04
C ASP A 43 -14.07 5.72 11.26
N ASP A 44 -15.26 5.69 11.86
CA ASP A 44 -16.48 5.04 11.33
C ASP A 44 -17.00 5.66 10.02
N GLY A 45 -16.39 6.75 9.53
CA GLY A 45 -16.75 7.48 8.32
C GLY A 45 -15.98 7.08 7.06
N TYR A 46 -15.41 5.87 7.00
CA TYR A 46 -14.70 5.39 5.81
C TYR A 46 -15.63 5.39 4.59
N ASP A 47 -15.32 6.26 3.63
CA ASP A 47 -15.88 6.25 2.28
C ASP A 47 -14.75 5.87 1.32
N PRO A 48 -14.82 4.72 0.64
CA PRO A 48 -13.76 4.25 -0.26
C PRO A 48 -13.47 5.21 -1.43
N GLY A 49 -14.36 6.16 -1.73
CA GLY A 49 -14.20 7.06 -2.87
C GLY A 49 -14.28 6.35 -4.22
N ASP A 50 -14.22 7.12 -5.30
CA ASP A 50 -14.45 6.61 -6.67
C ASP A 50 -13.26 5.83 -7.24
N ASP A 51 -12.04 6.13 -6.80
CA ASP A 51 -10.80 5.52 -7.31
C ASP A 51 -10.42 4.21 -6.60
N VAL A 52 -11.29 3.71 -5.71
CA VAL A 52 -11.04 2.46 -4.99
C VAL A 52 -10.91 1.28 -5.95
N GLN A 53 -9.88 0.47 -5.72
CA GLN A 53 -9.65 -0.73 -6.51
C GLN A 53 -9.37 -1.94 -5.63
N THR A 54 -9.58 -3.13 -6.19
CA THR A 54 -9.21 -4.37 -5.52
C THR A 54 -7.70 -4.57 -5.61
N ILE A 55 -7.02 -4.48 -4.47
CA ILE A 55 -5.62 -4.86 -4.35
C ILE A 55 -5.51 -6.35 -4.03
N ASN A 56 -4.73 -7.07 -4.84
CA ASN A 56 -4.67 -8.54 -4.80
C ASN A 56 -3.48 -9.04 -3.97
N LEU A 57 -3.68 -10.14 -3.23
CA LEU A 57 -2.64 -10.84 -2.49
C LEU A 57 -1.41 -11.12 -3.39
N GLY A 58 -0.21 -10.86 -2.88
CA GLY A 58 1.04 -11.12 -3.57
C GLY A 58 1.44 -10.07 -4.61
N ARG A 59 0.58 -9.08 -4.89
CA ARG A 59 0.93 -7.94 -5.75
C ARG A 59 1.81 -6.95 -5.00
N ARG A 60 2.75 -6.35 -5.73
CA ARG A 60 3.61 -5.28 -5.23
C ARG A 60 3.18 -3.97 -5.83
N TYR A 61 3.18 -2.93 -5.01
CA TYR A 61 2.92 -1.56 -5.43
C TYR A 61 4.13 -0.70 -5.06
N GLN A 62 4.48 0.25 -5.91
CA GLN A 62 5.55 1.22 -5.66
C GLN A 62 5.05 2.65 -5.86
N SER A 63 5.67 3.59 -5.17
CA SER A 63 5.49 5.01 -5.46
C SER A 63 6.09 5.36 -6.82
N GLU A 64 5.63 6.46 -7.42
CA GLU A 64 6.13 6.97 -8.72
C GLU A 64 7.65 7.19 -8.68
N ASP A 65 8.15 7.81 -7.61
CA ASP A 65 9.58 8.04 -7.37
C ASP A 65 10.36 6.76 -6.97
N GLY A 66 9.65 5.65 -6.78
CA GLY A 66 10.20 4.37 -6.33
C GLY A 66 10.80 4.40 -4.92
N SER A 67 10.54 5.42 -4.11
CA SER A 67 11.02 5.55 -2.73
C SER A 67 10.45 4.46 -1.83
N VAL A 68 9.15 4.16 -1.96
CA VAL A 68 8.46 3.13 -1.17
C VAL A 68 7.98 1.98 -2.06
N THR A 69 8.01 0.78 -1.51
CA THR A 69 7.41 -0.41 -2.13
C THR A 69 6.73 -1.25 -1.05
N VAL A 70 5.53 -1.73 -1.37
CA VAL A 70 4.73 -2.58 -0.48
C VAL A 70 4.32 -3.86 -1.19
N LEU A 71 4.14 -4.93 -0.41
CA LEU A 71 3.59 -6.22 -0.84
C LEU A 71 2.26 -6.43 -0.13
N VAL A 72 1.20 -6.74 -0.89
CA VAL A 72 -0.11 -7.07 -0.32
C VAL A 72 -0.06 -8.45 0.30
N THR A 73 -0.37 -8.55 1.60
CA THR A 73 -0.42 -9.78 2.40
C THR A 73 -1.84 -10.25 2.73
N LYS A 74 -2.85 -9.41 2.51
CA LYS A 74 -4.27 -9.77 2.49
C LYS A 74 -4.98 -8.87 1.48
N ALA A 75 -5.74 -9.49 0.58
CA ALA A 75 -6.50 -8.76 -0.44
C ALA A 75 -7.64 -7.93 0.18
N GLY A 76 -8.03 -6.87 -0.51
CA GLY A 76 -9.16 -6.02 -0.14
C GLY A 76 -9.28 -4.83 -1.09
N GLN A 77 -10.24 -3.96 -0.81
CA GLN A 77 -10.38 -2.69 -1.53
C GLN A 77 -9.42 -1.66 -0.91
N CYS A 78 -8.77 -0.85 -1.75
CA CYS A 78 -7.88 0.22 -1.33
C CYS A 78 -7.58 1.12 -2.53
N ASP A 79 -7.75 2.44 -2.38
CA ASP A 79 -7.11 3.45 -3.22
C ASP A 79 -5.71 3.73 -2.64
N LEU A 80 -4.76 2.85 -2.94
CA LEU A 80 -3.44 2.88 -2.32
C LEU A 80 -2.60 4.06 -2.83
N ARG A 81 -2.31 5.01 -1.93
CA ARG A 81 -1.54 6.22 -2.22
C ARG A 81 -0.28 6.35 -1.36
N TYR A 82 0.69 7.10 -1.88
CA TYR A 82 1.88 7.57 -1.18
C TYR A 82 2.00 9.08 -1.34
N ASN A 83 1.99 9.82 -0.22
CA ASN A 83 1.96 11.30 -0.21
C ASN A 83 0.82 11.91 -1.08
N GLY A 84 -0.32 11.22 -1.14
CA GLY A 84 -1.48 11.64 -1.94
C GLY A 84 -1.43 11.21 -3.42
N GLU A 85 -0.33 10.65 -3.89
CA GLU A 85 -0.19 10.13 -5.26
C GLU A 85 -0.51 8.64 -5.32
N ALA A 86 -1.24 8.21 -6.35
CA ALA A 86 -1.59 6.80 -6.54
C ALA A 86 -0.33 5.94 -6.73
N MET A 87 -0.28 4.81 -6.01
CA MET A 87 0.82 3.85 -6.18
C MET A 87 0.58 2.95 -7.39
N GLU A 88 1.67 2.62 -8.09
CA GLU A 88 1.61 1.79 -9.29
C GLU A 88 1.95 0.34 -8.99
N VAL A 89 1.32 -0.58 -9.72
CA VAL A 89 1.70 -1.99 -9.64
C VAL A 89 3.10 -2.18 -10.19
N GLN A 90 4.02 -2.64 -9.34
CA GLN A 90 5.36 -2.99 -9.76
C GLN A 90 5.32 -4.17 -10.74
N GLN A 91 5.70 -3.90 -11.98
CA GLN A 91 5.83 -4.93 -13.00
C GLN A 91 7.01 -5.85 -12.67
N PRO A 92 6.89 -7.16 -12.93
CA PRO A 92 8.03 -8.07 -12.87
C PRO A 92 9.15 -7.52 -13.76
N ARG A 93 10.38 -7.46 -13.23
CA ARG A 93 11.53 -7.15 -14.05
C ARG A 93 11.65 -8.24 -15.12
N LYS A 94 11.76 -7.84 -16.39
CA LYS A 94 12.13 -8.78 -17.45
C LYS A 94 13.47 -9.39 -17.06
N LEU A 95 13.50 -10.71 -16.95
CA LEU A 95 14.76 -11.43 -16.83
C LEU A 95 15.59 -11.11 -18.09
N PRO A 96 16.92 -10.91 -17.98
CA PRO A 96 17.77 -10.94 -19.15
C PRO A 96 17.53 -12.27 -19.86
N SER A 97 17.20 -12.23 -21.15
CA SER A 97 17.20 -13.43 -21.97
C SER A 97 18.60 -14.02 -21.90
N SER A 98 18.75 -15.23 -21.37
CA SER A 98 20.01 -15.98 -21.51
C SER A 98 20.11 -16.45 -22.97
N ASP A 99 21.17 -16.03 -23.66
CA ASP A 99 21.62 -16.59 -24.94
C ASP A 99 22.45 -17.86 -24.71
#